data_AF-A0A9E0FKZ0-F1
#
_entry.id   AF-A0A9E0FKZ0-F1
#
_cell.length_a   1.000
_cell.length_b   1.000
_cell.length_c   1.000
_cell.angle_alpha   90.00
_cell.angle_beta   90.00
_cell.angle_gamma   90.00
#
_symmetry.space_group_name_H-M   'P 1'
#
loop_
_entity.id
_entity.type
_entity.pdbx_description
1 polymer ?
#
loop_
_entity_poly.entity_id
_entity_poly.type
_entity_poly.pdbx_seq_one_letter_code
_entity_poly.pdbx_strand_id
1 'polypeptide(L)'
;MLKNITLTLATFLMLALVNPVSAQNTYPGSGAVGIGTLSPNSSSLLDVTSTSKGVLLPRMTKAQRDAILTPSVGLLIYQTNSAPGFYYYNGSAWTAISAKGANTGLSNLSAGGTAINQALTPATTGAIDLGSKTKRWDETYTQSVDAINNSADIETGSFVNQYLAGDFDPVAVFAQADTLDTFGYGVLASGGFAGAFGVGYFGVAGIGSPVGVYGEAIDTISDWAGYFIGDVGISGGFYDISDRKFKTKIEPLTGSLDKLMQLNPTSYTFNNDAETVSLRLNGKSEMGLVADELEKVFPELIKNSFVPMRKNPITGEQFPEIDYKGVNYVGLIPVLIASIQEQQMEIEAKDAEIQTLTERLERLETAFATADGDIKTIAGSNYSNLASLDQNSPNPFKSSTVISYNIPESFQNAFIKVYSINGAEMKTVSVSGTGKGNVQLDGGSFAPGTYTYQLVIDGKTIDTKLMVITQ
;
A
#
# COMPACT_ATOMS: atom_id res chain seq x y z
N MET A 1 -6.21 36.51 -112.59
CA MET A 1 -6.00 35.30 -111.77
C MET A 1 -4.59 34.69 -111.93
N LEU A 2 -3.52 35.50 -112.07
CA LEU A 2 -2.15 34.99 -112.23
C LEU A 2 -1.07 35.74 -111.40
N LYS A 3 -1.47 36.62 -110.46
CA LYS A 3 -0.52 37.41 -109.64
C LYS A 3 -0.13 36.78 -108.30
N ASN A 4 -0.75 35.66 -107.91
CA ASN A 4 -0.58 35.07 -106.57
C ASN A 4 0.16 33.71 -106.58
N ILE A 5 0.74 33.30 -107.71
CA ILE A 5 1.45 32.00 -107.82
C ILE A 5 2.97 32.21 -107.97
N THR A 6 3.41 33.28 -108.62
CA THR A 6 4.84 33.55 -108.84
C THR A 6 5.56 34.13 -107.62
N LEU A 7 4.87 34.86 -106.75
CA LEU A 7 5.50 35.37 -105.52
C LEU A 7 5.64 34.29 -104.45
N THR A 8 4.69 33.35 -104.37
CA THR A 8 4.72 32.25 -103.39
C THR A 8 5.77 31.19 -103.76
N LEU A 9 6.02 30.97 -105.06
CA LEU A 9 7.03 30.02 -105.52
C LEU A 9 8.47 30.55 -105.36
N ALA A 10 8.69 31.87 -105.47
CA ALA A 10 9.99 32.50 -105.23
C ALA A 10 10.36 32.51 -103.72
N THR A 11 9.38 32.69 -102.83
CA THR A 11 9.62 32.65 -101.38
C THR A 11 9.80 31.23 -100.86
N PHE A 12 9.22 30.22 -101.50
CA PHE A 12 9.42 28.81 -101.12
C PHE A 12 10.76 28.24 -101.63
N LEU A 13 11.29 28.76 -102.75
CA LEU A 13 12.57 28.30 -103.33
C LEU A 13 13.81 28.96 -102.67
N MET A 14 13.67 30.15 -102.07
CA MET A 14 14.73 30.73 -101.22
C MET A 14 14.83 30.11 -99.82
N LEU A 15 13.79 29.41 -99.34
CA LEU A 15 13.80 28.72 -98.04
C LEU A 15 14.32 27.27 -98.11
N ALA A 16 14.57 26.73 -99.30
CA ALA A 16 14.99 25.34 -99.52
C ALA A 16 16.50 25.14 -99.79
N LEU A 17 17.32 26.18 -99.56
CA LEU A 17 18.80 26.14 -99.73
C LEU A 17 19.56 26.44 -98.41
N VAL A 18 18.93 26.26 -97.26
CA VAL A 18 19.66 26.09 -96.00
C VAL A 18 20.24 24.68 -95.97
N ASN A 19 21.48 24.55 -96.44
CA ASN A 19 22.34 23.44 -96.03
C ASN A 19 22.31 23.35 -94.49
N PRO A 20 22.26 22.16 -93.88
CA PRO A 20 22.62 22.05 -92.48
C PRO A 20 24.06 22.55 -92.38
N VAL A 21 24.25 23.75 -91.83
CA VAL A 21 25.56 24.21 -91.37
C VAL A 21 26.00 23.16 -90.37
N SER A 22 26.83 22.24 -90.84
CA SER A 22 27.68 21.46 -89.95
C SER A 22 28.43 22.51 -89.14
N ALA A 23 28.24 22.51 -87.82
CA ALA A 23 28.81 23.50 -86.93
C ALA A 23 30.32 23.62 -87.23
N GLN A 24 30.70 24.71 -87.90
CA GLN A 24 32.08 25.06 -88.13
C GLN A 24 32.52 25.79 -86.85
N ASN A 25 33.59 25.33 -86.20
CA ASN A 25 34.14 26.03 -85.03
C ASN A 25 34.49 27.47 -85.43
N THR A 26 33.71 28.43 -84.97
CA THR A 26 33.99 29.86 -85.15
C THR A 26 35.08 30.26 -84.16
N TYR A 27 36.31 30.41 -84.64
CA TYR A 27 37.39 31.01 -83.83
C TYR A 27 37.24 32.54 -83.86
N PRO A 28 37.02 33.24 -82.73
CA PRO A 28 37.16 34.69 -82.69
C PRO A 28 38.61 35.07 -83.06
N GLY A 29 38.79 36.26 -83.67
CA GLY A 29 40.11 36.77 -84.08
C GLY A 29 41.13 36.97 -82.94
N SER A 30 40.73 36.69 -81.70
CA SER A 30 41.57 36.66 -80.50
C SER A 30 42.34 35.35 -80.30
N GLY A 31 42.08 34.30 -81.08
CA GLY A 31 42.75 32.99 -80.97
C GLY A 31 42.24 32.08 -79.84
N ALA A 32 41.21 32.50 -79.10
CA ALA A 32 40.55 31.67 -78.10
C ALA A 32 39.53 30.72 -78.75
N VAL A 33 39.32 29.56 -78.12
CA VAL A 33 38.33 28.56 -78.52
C VAL A 33 37.18 28.57 -77.52
N GLY A 34 35.99 28.96 -77.97
CA GLY A 34 34.76 28.84 -77.19
C GLY A 34 33.95 27.62 -77.61
N ILE A 35 33.57 26.76 -76.66
CA ILE A 35 32.65 25.64 -76.88
C ILE A 35 31.42 25.88 -76.01
N GLY A 36 30.28 26.18 -76.64
CA GLY A 36 29.04 26.53 -75.94
C GLY A 36 28.95 27.99 -75.47
N THR A 37 29.95 28.82 -75.78
CA THR A 37 29.93 30.28 -75.60
C THR A 37 30.50 30.97 -76.85
N LEU A 38 29.93 32.12 -77.21
CA LEU A 38 30.45 32.99 -78.28
C LEU A 38 31.40 34.07 -77.74
N SER A 39 31.47 34.22 -76.43
CA SER A 39 32.34 35.16 -75.73
C SER A 39 33.17 34.41 -74.70
N PRO A 40 34.26 33.72 -75.12
CA PRO A 40 35.18 33.10 -74.17
C PRO A 40 35.68 34.13 -73.15
N ASN A 41 35.86 33.69 -71.90
CA ASN A 41 36.45 34.53 -70.87
C ASN A 41 37.82 35.05 -71.32
N SER A 42 38.08 36.34 -71.13
CA SER A 42 39.31 37.01 -71.60
C SER A 42 40.61 36.43 -71.00
N SER A 43 40.51 35.69 -69.89
CA SER A 43 41.65 35.02 -69.25
C SER A 43 41.82 33.56 -69.71
N SER A 44 41.08 33.09 -70.72
CA SER A 44 41.10 31.70 -71.17
C SER A 44 41.34 31.57 -72.68
N LEU A 45 42.19 30.62 -73.06
CA LEU A 45 42.36 30.20 -74.47
C LEU A 45 41.36 29.12 -74.87
N LEU A 46 40.80 28.39 -73.91
CA LEU A 46 39.71 27.44 -74.10
C LEU A 46 38.66 27.68 -73.02
N ASP A 47 37.45 28.07 -73.45
CA ASP A 47 36.29 28.26 -72.58
C ASP A 47 35.18 27.29 -72.99
N VAL A 48 34.76 26.42 -72.07
CA VAL A 48 33.74 25.41 -72.33
C VAL A 48 32.57 25.62 -71.38
N THR A 49 31.46 26.12 -71.93
CA THR A 49 30.25 26.43 -71.16
C THR A 49 29.15 25.44 -71.51
N SER A 50 28.70 24.67 -70.52
CA SER A 50 27.53 23.81 -70.63
C SER A 50 26.88 23.61 -69.26
N THR A 51 25.56 23.54 -69.23
CA THR A 51 24.79 23.20 -68.02
C THR A 51 24.47 21.71 -67.92
N SER A 52 24.74 20.93 -68.97
CA SER A 52 24.33 19.51 -69.06
C SER A 52 25.41 18.55 -69.60
N LYS A 53 26.55 19.07 -70.08
CA LYS A 53 27.66 18.26 -70.61
C LYS A 53 28.98 18.69 -69.97
N GLY A 54 29.95 17.77 -69.89
CA GLY A 54 31.30 18.04 -69.40
C GLY A 54 32.37 17.78 -70.46
N VAL A 55 33.65 17.96 -70.10
CA VAL A 55 34.80 17.66 -70.96
C VAL A 55 35.43 16.34 -70.55
N LEU A 56 35.59 15.41 -71.49
CA LEU A 56 36.42 14.22 -71.30
C LEU A 56 37.84 14.52 -71.77
N LEU A 57 38.78 14.56 -70.84
CA LEU A 57 40.21 14.64 -71.11
C LEU A 57 40.77 13.27 -71.54
N PRO A 58 41.99 13.19 -72.12
CA PRO A 58 42.59 11.91 -72.51
C PRO A 58 42.54 10.88 -71.38
N ARG A 59 41.89 9.75 -71.65
CA ARG A 59 41.69 8.65 -70.71
C ARG A 59 42.64 7.51 -71.03
N MET A 60 43.41 7.06 -70.05
CA MET A 60 44.44 6.05 -70.27
C MET A 60 44.73 5.22 -69.03
N THR A 61 45.33 4.05 -69.19
CA THR A 61 45.82 3.24 -68.05
C THR A 61 47.09 3.83 -67.45
N LYS A 62 47.44 3.44 -66.22
CA LYS A 62 48.70 3.85 -65.57
C LYS A 62 49.93 3.56 -66.45
N ALA A 63 49.98 2.40 -67.08
CA ALA A 63 51.09 2.03 -67.96
C ALA A 63 51.19 2.94 -69.19
N GLN A 64 50.05 3.31 -69.79
CA GLN A 64 50.01 4.25 -70.92
C GLN A 64 50.38 5.68 -70.50
N ARG A 65 49.95 6.11 -69.30
CA ARG A 65 50.34 7.41 -68.71
C ARG A 65 51.85 7.49 -68.48
N ASP A 66 52.43 6.44 -67.90
CA ASP A 66 53.87 6.38 -67.61
C ASP A 66 54.72 6.23 -68.88
N ALA A 67 54.12 5.80 -69.99
CA ALA A 67 54.76 5.74 -71.30
C ALA A 67 54.81 7.09 -72.04
N ILE A 68 54.20 8.16 -71.50
CA ILE A 68 54.33 9.51 -72.07
C ILE A 68 55.76 10.01 -71.84
N LEU A 69 56.54 10.09 -72.92
CA LEU A 69 57.90 10.61 -72.88
C LEU A 69 57.85 12.14 -72.68
N THR A 70 58.64 12.63 -71.73
CA THR A 70 58.80 14.08 -71.43
C THR A 70 57.47 14.84 -71.25
N PRO A 71 56.61 14.49 -70.27
CA PRO A 71 55.36 15.19 -70.06
C PRO A 71 55.61 16.63 -69.58
N SER A 72 54.85 17.58 -70.12
CA SER A 72 54.91 18.98 -69.69
C SER A 72 54.28 19.18 -68.31
N VAL A 73 54.85 20.09 -67.51
CA VAL A 73 54.24 20.53 -66.24
C VAL A 73 52.81 21.02 -66.50
N GLY A 74 51.86 20.54 -65.70
CA GLY A 74 50.44 20.87 -65.83
C GLY A 74 49.65 19.99 -66.81
N LEU A 75 50.29 19.04 -67.50
CA LEU A 75 49.58 18.10 -68.38
C LEU A 75 48.55 17.29 -67.59
N LEU A 76 47.27 17.40 -67.95
CA LEU A 76 46.14 16.80 -67.23
C LEU A 76 45.56 15.61 -68.01
N ILE A 77 45.40 14.47 -67.33
CA ILE A 77 44.83 13.23 -67.88
C ILE A 77 43.85 12.61 -66.89
N TYR A 78 43.03 11.67 -67.37
CA TYR A 78 42.23 10.81 -66.50
C TYR A 78 42.77 9.37 -66.54
N GLN A 79 43.26 8.88 -65.40
CA GLN A 79 43.72 7.50 -65.30
C GLN A 79 42.53 6.56 -65.08
N THR A 80 42.45 5.47 -65.83
CA THR A 80 41.29 4.56 -65.82
C THR A 80 41.44 3.35 -64.91
N ASN A 81 42.65 3.03 -64.44
CA ASN A 81 42.93 1.90 -63.56
C ASN A 81 43.93 2.26 -62.44
N SER A 82 44.19 1.34 -61.50
CA SER A 82 45.22 1.46 -60.45
C SER A 82 45.22 2.82 -59.73
N ALA A 83 44.10 3.10 -59.04
CA ALA A 83 43.65 4.41 -58.53
C ALA A 83 43.13 5.37 -59.63
N PRO A 84 41.93 5.10 -60.19
CA PRO A 84 41.31 5.94 -61.21
C PRO A 84 41.04 7.37 -60.71
N GLY A 85 41.23 8.36 -61.57
CA GLY A 85 41.01 9.76 -61.23
C GLY A 85 41.73 10.72 -62.16
N PHE A 86 41.60 12.02 -61.89
CA PHE A 86 42.36 13.05 -62.60
C PHE A 86 43.79 13.13 -62.06
N TYR A 87 44.77 13.16 -62.96
CA TYR A 87 46.17 13.33 -62.63
C TYR A 87 46.77 14.45 -63.47
N TYR A 88 47.60 15.28 -62.84
CA TYR A 88 48.44 16.22 -63.57
C TYR A 88 49.92 15.91 -63.36
N TYR A 89 50.75 16.19 -64.36
CA TYR A 89 52.19 16.10 -64.19
C TYR A 89 52.71 17.36 -63.49
N ASN A 90 53.34 17.22 -62.32
CA ASN A 90 53.78 18.36 -61.51
C ASN A 90 55.20 18.87 -61.88
N GLY A 91 55.84 18.26 -62.89
CA GLY A 91 57.22 18.52 -63.29
C GLY A 91 58.20 17.39 -62.96
N SER A 92 57.89 16.57 -61.96
CA SER A 92 58.70 15.42 -61.56
C SER A 92 57.90 14.11 -61.51
N ALA A 93 56.60 14.16 -61.21
CA ALA A 93 55.74 13.00 -61.09
C ALA A 93 54.28 13.30 -61.46
N TRP A 94 53.55 12.24 -61.78
CA TRP A 94 52.09 12.28 -61.93
C TRP A 94 51.43 12.34 -60.54
N THR A 95 50.73 13.43 -60.25
CA THR A 95 50.05 13.68 -58.97
C THR A 95 48.54 13.61 -59.15
N ALA A 96 47.85 12.87 -58.28
CA ALA A 96 46.40 12.78 -58.29
C ALA A 96 45.76 14.10 -57.80
N ILE A 97 44.69 14.54 -58.45
CA ILE A 97 43.82 15.59 -57.93
C ILE A 97 42.80 14.93 -57.00
N SER A 98 43.06 14.97 -55.70
CA SER A 98 42.14 14.48 -54.67
C SER A 98 41.49 15.64 -53.92
N ALA A 99 40.29 15.41 -53.37
CA ALA A 99 39.72 16.34 -52.39
C ALA A 99 40.65 16.42 -51.17
N LYS A 100 40.87 17.62 -50.62
CA LYS A 100 41.52 17.76 -49.32
C LYS A 100 40.58 17.16 -48.26
N GLY A 101 41.00 16.08 -47.60
CA GLY A 101 40.30 15.55 -46.45
C GLY A 101 40.35 16.53 -45.27
N ALA A 102 39.51 16.31 -44.26
CA ALA A 102 39.63 16.99 -42.98
C ALA A 102 41.03 16.75 -42.41
N ASN A 103 41.66 17.81 -41.88
CA ASN A 103 42.97 17.69 -41.27
C ASN A 103 42.82 16.92 -39.95
N THR A 104 43.33 15.69 -39.90
CA THR A 104 43.29 14.85 -38.69
C THR A 104 44.57 14.95 -37.86
N GLY A 105 45.48 15.87 -38.19
CA GLY A 105 46.73 16.10 -37.46
C GLY A 105 47.08 17.58 -37.28
N LEU A 106 47.76 17.92 -36.19
CA LEU A 106 48.22 19.26 -35.83
C LEU A 106 49.41 19.77 -36.68
N SER A 107 49.52 19.33 -37.94
CA SER A 107 50.66 19.63 -38.82
C SER A 107 50.67 21.06 -39.39
N ASN A 108 49.63 21.86 -39.10
CA ASN A 108 49.51 23.26 -39.51
C ASN A 108 49.96 24.28 -38.44
N LEU A 109 50.56 23.83 -37.33
CA LEU A 109 51.17 24.71 -36.31
C LEU A 109 52.57 25.24 -36.68
N SER A 110 52.95 25.28 -37.96
CA SER A 110 54.16 25.99 -38.37
C SER A 110 53.90 27.50 -38.35
N ALA A 111 54.71 28.23 -37.58
CA ALA A 111 54.68 29.69 -37.49
C ALA A 111 54.75 30.32 -38.89
N GLY A 112 53.60 30.78 -39.41
CA GLY A 112 53.50 31.42 -40.73
C GLY A 112 52.26 31.05 -41.56
N GLY A 113 51.48 30.05 -41.15
CA GLY A 113 50.30 29.61 -41.90
C GLY A 113 48.98 29.88 -41.17
N THR A 114 48.19 30.83 -41.68
CA THR A 114 46.78 31.15 -41.32
C THR A 114 46.51 31.75 -39.93
N ALA A 115 45.94 32.96 -39.94
CA ALA A 115 45.49 33.75 -38.80
C ALA A 115 44.20 33.22 -38.16
N ILE A 116 44.12 31.91 -37.89
CA ILE A 116 43.08 31.33 -37.05
C ILE A 116 43.81 30.64 -35.92
N ASN A 117 44.11 31.41 -34.88
CA ASN A 117 44.42 31.00 -33.50
C ASN A 117 44.85 32.24 -32.72
N GLN A 118 43.91 33.16 -32.46
CA GLN A 118 44.04 33.99 -31.26
C GLN A 118 43.38 33.25 -30.10
N ALA A 119 44.11 33.13 -28.99
CA ALA A 119 43.66 32.71 -27.66
C ALA A 119 43.46 31.20 -27.41
N LEU A 120 44.55 30.41 -27.42
CA LEU A 120 44.63 29.18 -26.62
C LEU A 120 45.87 29.12 -25.70
N THR A 121 46.64 30.21 -25.59
CA THR A 121 47.64 30.36 -24.53
C THR A 121 46.96 30.98 -23.31
N PRO A 122 46.99 30.35 -22.12
CA PRO A 122 46.46 30.96 -20.89
C PRO A 122 47.07 32.34 -20.67
N ALA A 123 46.26 33.31 -20.24
CA ALA A 123 46.79 34.58 -19.76
C ALA A 123 47.67 34.35 -18.52
N THR A 124 48.47 35.35 -18.13
CA THR A 124 49.32 35.31 -16.92
C THR A 124 48.58 35.04 -15.61
N THR A 125 47.24 35.07 -15.63
CA THR A 125 46.36 34.70 -14.52
C THR A 125 45.88 33.24 -14.55
N GLY A 126 46.29 32.44 -15.54
CA GLY A 126 45.82 31.06 -15.72
C GLY A 126 44.43 30.94 -16.36
N ALA A 127 43.80 32.04 -16.78
CA ALA A 127 42.51 32.02 -17.45
C ALA A 127 42.68 31.95 -18.98
N ILE A 128 41.97 31.01 -19.62
CA ILE A 128 41.76 30.97 -21.08
C ILE A 128 40.37 31.56 -21.34
N ASP A 129 40.32 32.69 -22.06
CA ASP A 129 39.05 33.27 -22.53
C ASP A 129 38.58 32.49 -23.77
N LEU A 130 37.57 31.64 -23.58
CA LEU A 130 37.00 30.78 -24.63
C LEU A 130 35.83 31.46 -25.39
N GLY A 131 35.60 32.76 -25.20
CA GLY A 131 34.67 33.54 -26.02
C GLY A 131 33.58 34.31 -25.26
N SER A 132 33.05 35.31 -25.98
CA SER A 132 32.17 36.38 -25.51
C SER A 132 30.97 35.95 -24.64
N LYS A 133 30.73 36.72 -23.56
CA LYS A 133 29.57 36.62 -22.63
C LYS A 133 28.18 36.59 -23.29
N THR A 134 28.05 36.97 -24.56
CA THR A 134 26.76 37.04 -25.29
C THR A 134 26.44 35.83 -26.16
N LYS A 135 27.36 34.86 -26.30
CA LYS A 135 27.14 33.63 -27.07
C LYS A 135 27.38 32.44 -26.14
N ARG A 136 26.31 31.88 -25.58
CA ARG A 136 26.38 30.61 -24.86
C ARG A 136 26.74 29.52 -25.87
N TRP A 137 27.92 28.92 -25.72
CA TRP A 137 28.22 27.64 -26.36
C TRP A 137 27.48 26.56 -25.58
N ASP A 138 26.27 26.22 -26.02
CA ASP A 138 25.75 24.88 -25.79
C ASP A 138 26.64 23.94 -26.62
N GLU A 139 27.12 22.86 -25.98
CA GLU A 139 27.92 21.78 -26.57
C GLU A 139 29.42 22.07 -26.79
N THR A 140 30.18 21.98 -25.69
CA THR A 140 31.58 21.55 -25.77
C THR A 140 31.61 20.02 -25.76
N TYR A 141 31.82 19.40 -26.93
CA TYR A 141 31.95 17.95 -27.06
C TYR A 141 33.36 17.53 -26.61
N THR A 142 33.50 17.03 -25.38
CA THR A 142 34.73 16.36 -24.91
C THR A 142 34.43 14.88 -24.74
N GLN A 143 35.09 14.02 -25.52
CA GLN A 143 34.89 12.56 -25.50
C GLN A 143 35.58 11.86 -24.31
N SER A 144 36.27 12.60 -23.45
CA SER A 144 36.85 12.09 -22.21
C SER A 144 37.22 13.26 -21.30
N VAL A 145 36.44 13.51 -20.26
CA VAL A 145 36.86 14.35 -19.14
C VAL A 145 37.38 13.40 -18.08
N ASP A 146 38.70 13.18 -18.05
CA ASP A 146 39.34 12.75 -16.82
C ASP A 146 39.17 13.90 -15.81
N ALA A 147 38.65 13.55 -14.64
CA ALA A 147 38.15 14.46 -13.62
C ALA A 147 39.03 15.72 -13.43
N ILE A 148 38.40 16.90 -13.54
CA ILE A 148 38.95 18.14 -13.01
C ILE A 148 38.80 18.05 -11.47
N ASN A 149 39.73 17.35 -10.84
CA ASN A 149 40.04 17.54 -9.43
C ASN A 149 40.85 18.83 -9.34
N ASN A 150 40.16 19.97 -9.29
CA ASN A 150 40.70 21.11 -8.58
C ASN A 150 39.59 22.02 -8.07
N SER A 151 39.53 22.07 -6.76
CA SER A 151 38.82 23.03 -5.92
C SER A 151 38.95 24.46 -6.46
N ALA A 152 37.87 24.99 -7.02
CA ALA A 152 37.57 26.42 -7.07
C ALA A 152 36.06 26.58 -7.34
N ASP A 153 35.35 26.98 -6.29
CA ASP A 153 34.02 27.61 -6.31
C ASP A 153 32.94 26.98 -7.20
N ILE A 154 32.32 25.92 -6.69
CA ILE A 154 30.93 25.61 -7.03
C ILE A 154 30.04 26.55 -6.21
N GLU A 155 29.84 27.77 -6.69
CA GLU A 155 28.69 28.58 -6.27
C GLU A 155 27.41 27.85 -6.74
N THR A 156 26.69 27.30 -5.76
CA THR A 156 25.25 26.97 -5.80
C THR A 156 24.69 26.36 -7.08
N GLY A 157 24.47 25.04 -7.05
CA GLY A 157 23.30 24.45 -7.71
C GLY A 157 23.47 23.87 -9.12
N SER A 158 24.57 23.18 -9.40
CA SER A 158 24.64 22.34 -10.61
C SER A 158 25.06 20.91 -10.27
N PHE A 159 24.07 20.02 -10.17
CA PHE A 159 24.30 18.59 -10.24
C PHE A 159 24.51 18.22 -11.72
N VAL A 160 25.71 17.76 -12.06
CA VAL A 160 26.03 17.25 -13.39
C VAL A 160 25.27 15.94 -13.56
N ASN A 161 24.20 15.96 -14.36
CA ASN A 161 23.46 14.77 -14.74
C ASN A 161 24.15 14.18 -15.97
N GLN A 162 24.92 13.10 -15.81
CA GLN A 162 25.63 12.46 -16.91
C GLN A 162 24.76 11.33 -17.48
N TYR A 163 24.25 11.53 -18.69
CA TYR A 163 23.59 10.51 -19.49
C TYR A 163 24.67 9.70 -20.22
N LEU A 164 24.87 8.44 -19.87
CA LEU A 164 25.62 7.49 -20.69
C LEU A 164 24.61 6.61 -21.41
N ALA A 165 24.36 6.91 -22.68
CA ALA A 165 23.65 6.00 -23.56
C ALA A 165 24.65 4.90 -24.00
N GLY A 166 24.50 3.71 -23.42
CA GLY A 166 25.22 2.51 -23.81
C GLY A 166 24.87 1.39 -22.85
N ASP A 167 24.42 0.26 -23.39
CA ASP A 167 24.03 -0.93 -22.64
C ASP A 167 25.03 -1.30 -21.53
N PHE A 168 24.48 -1.77 -20.40
CA PHE A 168 25.12 -2.23 -19.15
C PHE A 168 25.26 -1.20 -18.00
N ASP A 169 24.38 -1.38 -17.00
CA ASP A 169 24.37 -0.90 -15.61
C ASP A 169 25.28 0.31 -15.23
N PRO A 170 24.87 1.56 -15.53
CA PRO A 170 25.47 2.72 -14.91
C PRO A 170 24.89 2.93 -13.49
N VAL A 171 25.70 2.64 -12.46
CA VAL A 171 25.47 3.08 -11.08
C VAL A 171 25.65 4.60 -11.02
N ALA A 172 24.58 5.33 -10.69
CA ALA A 172 24.68 6.72 -10.24
C ALA A 172 24.41 6.78 -8.74
N VAL A 173 25.36 7.39 -8.02
CA VAL A 173 25.47 7.68 -6.56
C VAL A 173 26.30 6.67 -5.75
N PHE A 174 27.53 7.10 -5.40
CA PHE A 174 28.39 6.49 -4.38
C PHE A 174 28.35 7.39 -3.13
N ALA A 175 28.01 6.85 -1.95
CA ALA A 175 28.22 7.55 -0.69
C ALA A 175 28.91 6.61 0.30
N GLN A 176 30.17 6.92 0.63
CA GLN A 176 30.95 6.23 1.67
C GLN A 176 31.10 7.16 2.87
N ALA A 177 30.67 6.71 4.05
CA ALA A 177 31.11 7.27 5.33
C ALA A 177 31.97 6.20 6.02
N ASP A 178 33.27 6.48 6.24
CA ASP A 178 34.20 5.57 6.90
C ASP A 178 34.31 5.87 8.41
N THR A 179 34.85 4.87 9.11
CA THR A 179 34.58 4.30 10.44
C THR A 179 35.01 5.09 11.68
N LEU A 180 35.22 6.41 11.61
CA LEU A 180 35.72 7.17 12.78
C LEU A 180 34.81 8.27 13.33
N ASP A 181 33.64 8.51 12.74
CA ASP A 181 32.64 9.42 13.31
C ASP A 181 31.31 8.71 13.54
N THR A 182 30.73 8.89 14.73
CA THR A 182 29.45 8.29 15.17
C THR A 182 28.22 8.81 14.39
N PHE A 183 28.41 9.68 13.37
CA PHE A 183 27.35 10.30 12.57
C PHE A 183 27.76 10.43 11.09
N GLY A 184 27.30 9.53 10.22
CA GLY A 184 27.51 9.60 8.76
C GLY A 184 26.27 10.11 8.01
N TYR A 185 26.43 11.03 7.05
CA TYR A 185 25.34 11.49 6.16
C TYR A 185 25.67 11.16 4.70
N GLY A 186 24.85 10.32 4.06
CA GLY A 186 25.05 9.89 2.66
C GLY A 186 24.57 10.85 1.58
N VAL A 187 23.53 11.67 1.85
CA VAL A 187 23.06 12.79 0.99
C VAL A 187 22.26 13.77 1.86
N LEU A 188 22.55 15.09 1.82
CA LEU A 188 21.76 16.14 2.49
C LEU A 188 21.13 17.09 1.45
N ALA A 189 19.79 17.21 1.44
CA ALA A 189 19.10 18.28 0.71
C ALA A 189 18.15 19.02 1.66
N SER A 190 18.47 20.28 1.97
CA SER A 190 17.62 21.18 2.76
C SER A 190 16.78 22.07 1.83
N GLY A 191 15.46 21.94 1.86
CA GLY A 191 14.54 22.89 1.24
C GLY A 191 13.75 23.62 2.33
N GLY A 192 13.94 24.93 2.48
CA GLY A 192 13.11 25.73 3.37
C GLY A 192 13.27 27.24 3.20
N PHE A 193 12.38 27.85 2.42
CA PHE A 193 11.90 29.21 2.65
C PHE A 193 10.36 29.18 2.70
N ALA A 194 9.77 30.00 3.58
CA ALA A 194 8.33 30.00 3.85
C ALA A 194 7.51 30.15 2.55
N GLY A 195 6.69 29.13 2.25
CA GLY A 195 5.79 29.11 1.09
C GLY A 195 6.20 28.20 -0.09
N ALA A 196 7.26 27.40 0.02
CA ALA A 196 7.74 26.52 -1.06
C ALA A 196 7.62 25.01 -0.74
N PHE A 197 7.29 24.20 -1.76
CA PHE A 197 7.31 22.73 -1.73
C PHE A 197 8.76 22.23 -1.76
N GLY A 198 9.18 21.46 -0.75
CA GLY A 198 10.52 20.88 -0.66
C GLY A 198 10.47 19.36 -0.68
N VAL A 199 11.30 18.72 -1.52
CA VAL A 199 11.49 17.26 -1.55
C VAL A 199 12.94 16.96 -1.21
N GLY A 200 13.17 16.27 -0.09
CA GLY A 200 14.52 15.93 0.39
C GLY A 200 15.14 14.72 -0.30
N TYR A 201 14.31 13.78 -0.79
CA TYR A 201 14.73 12.59 -1.52
C TYR A 201 13.58 12.12 -2.43
N PHE A 202 13.86 11.81 -3.70
CA PHE A 202 12.86 11.42 -4.69
C PHE A 202 13.29 10.16 -5.44
N GLY A 203 12.68 9.03 -5.11
CA GLY A 203 12.90 7.76 -5.77
C GLY A 203 11.96 7.55 -6.94
N VAL A 204 12.48 7.41 -8.17
CA VAL A 204 11.71 7.03 -9.36
C VAL A 204 12.29 5.74 -9.90
N ALA A 205 11.46 4.73 -10.09
CA ALA A 205 11.88 3.48 -10.71
C ALA A 205 10.91 3.13 -11.85
N GLY A 206 11.50 2.69 -12.98
CA GLY A 206 10.86 2.61 -14.30
C GLY A 206 9.96 1.38 -14.52
N ILE A 207 10.00 0.79 -15.71
CA ILE A 207 9.14 -0.33 -16.09
C ILE A 207 9.66 -1.68 -15.55
N GLY A 208 8.76 -2.59 -15.15
CA GLY A 208 9.08 -3.93 -14.65
C GLY A 208 8.71 -4.12 -13.17
N SER A 209 9.69 -4.54 -12.35
CA SER A 209 9.61 -4.63 -10.87
C SER A 209 10.44 -3.52 -10.19
N PRO A 210 10.06 -2.25 -10.39
CA PRO A 210 10.83 -1.10 -9.91
C PRO A 210 10.82 -0.99 -8.38
N VAL A 211 11.99 -0.74 -7.78
CA VAL A 211 12.12 -0.31 -6.38
C VAL A 211 12.54 1.15 -6.37
N GLY A 212 11.61 2.04 -5.98
CA GLY A 212 11.88 3.49 -5.95
C GLY A 212 12.87 3.88 -4.86
N VAL A 213 12.83 3.19 -3.72
CA VAL A 213 13.71 3.39 -2.57
C VAL A 213 14.06 2.03 -1.98
N TYR A 214 15.34 1.67 -1.95
CA TYR A 214 15.84 0.45 -1.33
C TYR A 214 16.70 0.82 -0.12
N GLY A 215 16.27 0.38 1.07
CA GLY A 215 17.04 0.49 2.30
C GLY A 215 17.37 -0.90 2.82
N GLU A 216 18.64 -1.13 3.16
CA GLU A 216 19.12 -2.36 3.77
C GLU A 216 19.92 -2.03 5.03
N ALA A 217 19.73 -2.87 6.03
CA ALA A 217 20.32 -2.82 7.35
C ALA A 217 21.02 -4.17 7.54
N ILE A 218 22.36 -4.17 7.60
CA ILE A 218 23.15 -5.41 7.45
C ILE A 218 23.48 -6.04 8.82
N ASP A 219 23.42 -5.30 9.93
CA ASP A 219 23.71 -5.82 11.26
C ASP A 219 22.44 -6.09 12.10
N THR A 220 22.51 -7.14 12.92
CA THR A 220 21.33 -7.73 13.59
C THR A 220 20.99 -7.10 14.95
N ILE A 221 21.67 -6.03 15.35
CA ILE A 221 21.69 -5.59 16.75
C ILE A 221 20.82 -4.34 16.96
N SER A 222 20.62 -3.50 15.92
CA SER A 222 19.89 -2.22 16.08
C SER A 222 19.53 -1.50 14.78
N ASP A 223 19.46 -2.19 13.65
CA ASP A 223 19.44 -1.47 12.37
C ASP A 223 18.02 -1.26 11.81
N TRP A 224 17.73 -0.01 11.46
CA TRP A 224 16.53 0.38 10.74
C TRP A 224 16.86 0.54 9.27
N ALA A 225 16.32 -0.34 8.40
CA ALA A 225 16.40 -0.16 6.95
C ALA A 225 15.74 1.16 6.49
N GLY A 226 14.79 1.68 7.28
CA GLY A 226 14.26 3.04 7.16
C GLY A 226 13.82 3.57 8.52
N TYR A 227 14.21 4.80 8.85
CA TYR A 227 13.83 5.51 10.08
C TYR A 227 13.27 6.89 9.74
N PHE A 228 12.05 7.17 10.17
CA PHE A 228 11.33 8.40 9.83
C PHE A 228 10.86 9.10 11.10
N ILE A 229 11.08 10.42 11.18
CA ILE A 229 10.52 11.28 12.23
C ILE A 229 9.36 12.06 11.63
N GLY A 230 8.14 11.78 12.12
CA GLY A 230 6.89 12.38 11.65
C GLY A 230 6.02 11.43 10.85
N ASP A 231 4.95 11.96 10.27
CA ASP A 231 3.95 11.18 9.55
C ASP A 231 4.51 10.60 8.25
N VAL A 232 4.22 9.32 7.99
CA VAL A 232 4.58 8.63 6.74
C VAL A 232 3.30 8.46 5.90
N GLY A 233 3.25 9.16 4.77
CA GLY A 233 2.15 9.04 3.80
C GLY A 233 2.46 7.98 2.74
N ILE A 234 1.57 7.00 2.61
CA ILE A 234 1.61 5.98 1.54
C ILE A 234 0.25 5.88 0.86
N SER A 235 0.24 5.61 -0.45
CA SER A 235 -0.99 5.32 -1.21
C SER A 235 -1.29 3.82 -1.30
N GLY A 236 -0.30 2.98 -1.02
CA GLY A 236 -0.42 1.52 -0.95
C GLY A 236 -0.50 1.00 0.47
N GLY A 237 -0.27 -0.30 0.65
CA GLY A 237 -0.21 -0.96 1.95
C GLY A 237 1.19 -1.47 2.31
N PHE A 238 1.40 -1.74 3.59
CA PHE A 238 2.53 -2.55 4.06
C PHE A 238 2.17 -4.04 3.89
N TYR A 239 3.07 -4.79 3.27
CA TYR A 239 2.89 -6.23 3.03
C TYR A 239 4.05 -6.99 3.68
N ASP A 240 3.76 -7.64 4.82
CA ASP A 240 4.75 -8.46 5.52
C ASP A 240 4.93 -9.83 4.85
N ILE A 241 6.16 -10.33 4.82
CA ILE A 241 6.46 -11.67 4.34
C ILE A 241 5.85 -12.69 5.31
N SER A 242 4.90 -13.49 4.83
CA SER A 242 4.09 -14.36 5.69
C SER A 242 3.90 -15.79 5.15
N ASP A 243 4.60 -16.15 4.08
CA ASP A 243 4.52 -17.48 3.44
C ASP A 243 4.99 -18.60 4.41
N ARG A 244 4.31 -19.76 4.37
CA ARG A 244 4.51 -20.86 5.34
C ARG A 244 5.96 -21.34 5.39
N LYS A 245 6.66 -21.34 4.25
CA LYS A 245 8.05 -21.79 4.13
C LYS A 245 9.04 -20.98 4.97
N PHE A 246 8.68 -19.76 5.38
CA PHE A 246 9.50 -18.89 6.21
C PHE A 246 9.17 -18.98 7.71
N LYS A 247 8.27 -19.90 8.11
CA LYS A 247 7.77 -20.03 9.49
C LYS A 247 8.08 -21.40 10.07
N THR A 248 8.44 -21.43 11.34
CA THR A 248 8.60 -22.65 12.14
C THR A 248 7.83 -22.49 13.45
N LYS A 249 7.51 -23.60 14.15
CA LYS A 249 6.76 -23.59 15.42
C LYS A 249 5.43 -22.81 15.34
N ILE A 250 4.58 -23.17 14.37
CA ILE A 250 3.24 -22.56 14.21
C ILE A 250 2.28 -23.25 15.18
N GLU A 251 1.87 -22.53 16.22
CA GLU A 251 0.93 -23.00 17.25
C GLU A 251 -0.31 -22.09 17.27
N PRO A 252 -1.50 -22.62 17.62
CA PRO A 252 -2.69 -21.81 17.79
C PRO A 252 -2.53 -20.87 18.99
N LEU A 253 -3.06 -19.65 18.88
CA LEU A 253 -3.17 -18.73 20.02
C LEU A 253 -4.31 -19.20 20.93
N THR A 254 -4.03 -19.35 22.22
CA THR A 254 -5.00 -19.78 23.24
C THR A 254 -4.95 -18.87 24.46
N GLY A 255 -6.09 -18.65 25.12
CA GLY A 255 -6.19 -17.71 26.25
C GLY A 255 -6.00 -16.26 25.81
N SER A 256 -6.34 -15.95 24.55
CA SER A 256 -6.16 -14.62 23.99
C SER A 256 -7.17 -13.64 24.58
N LEU A 257 -8.42 -14.09 24.80
CA LEU A 257 -9.49 -13.29 25.39
C LEU A 257 -9.12 -12.84 26.81
N ASP A 258 -8.66 -13.75 27.66
CA ASP A 258 -8.26 -13.43 29.04
C ASP A 258 -7.12 -12.42 29.10
N LYS A 259 -6.16 -12.51 28.17
CA LYS A 259 -5.06 -11.54 28.05
C LYS A 259 -5.55 -10.20 27.51
N LEU A 260 -6.41 -10.22 26.49
CA LEU A 260 -6.98 -9.01 25.90
C LEU A 260 -7.76 -8.20 26.96
N MET A 261 -8.49 -8.89 27.84
CA MET A 261 -9.25 -8.28 28.93
C MET A 261 -8.38 -7.63 30.03
N GLN A 262 -7.07 -7.89 30.07
CA GLN A 262 -6.12 -7.25 30.98
C GLN A 262 -5.55 -5.95 30.43
N LEU A 263 -5.79 -5.63 29.15
CA LEU A 263 -5.29 -4.41 28.53
C LEU A 263 -6.14 -3.20 28.95
N ASN A 264 -5.48 -2.04 29.11
CA ASN A 264 -6.13 -0.76 29.38
C ASN A 264 -5.96 0.17 28.18
N PRO A 265 -6.92 0.20 27.23
CA PRO A 265 -6.97 1.24 26.21
C PRO A 265 -7.11 2.61 26.89
N THR A 266 -6.21 3.53 26.59
CA THR A 266 -6.20 4.87 27.18
C THR A 266 -6.16 5.94 26.10
N SER A 267 -6.65 7.14 26.44
CA SER A 267 -6.37 8.34 25.67
C SER A 267 -5.25 9.12 26.33
N TYR A 268 -4.29 9.57 25.52
CA TYR A 268 -3.14 10.32 25.99
C TYR A 268 -2.74 11.42 24.99
N THR A 269 -1.89 12.33 25.43
CA THR A 269 -1.27 13.35 24.59
C THR A 269 0.23 13.25 24.80
N PHE A 270 1.00 13.27 23.72
CA PHE A 270 2.45 13.23 23.82
C PHE A 270 3.01 14.53 24.45
N ASN A 271 3.95 14.39 25.37
CA ASN A 271 4.76 15.51 25.85
C ASN A 271 5.61 16.04 24.70
N ASN A 272 5.65 17.36 24.54
CA ASN A 272 6.49 18.04 23.55
C ASN A 272 7.35 19.10 24.27
N ASP A 273 8.11 18.64 25.27
CA ASP A 273 9.03 19.47 26.02
C ASP A 273 10.40 19.51 25.34
N ALA A 274 11.37 20.19 25.96
CA ALA A 274 12.71 20.32 25.40
C ALA A 274 13.44 18.98 25.22
N GLU A 275 13.05 17.92 25.95
CA GLU A 275 13.66 16.60 25.87
C GLU A 275 13.07 15.78 24.73
N THR A 276 11.78 15.94 24.42
CA THR A 276 11.08 15.18 23.36
C THR A 276 10.91 15.94 22.05
N VAL A 277 11.30 17.22 21.96
CA VAL A 277 11.13 18.06 20.75
C VAL A 277 11.78 17.46 19.49
N SER A 278 12.86 16.68 19.66
CA SER A 278 13.56 16.00 18.56
C SER A 278 12.70 14.91 17.90
N LEU A 279 11.70 14.37 18.60
CA LEU A 279 10.75 13.37 18.12
C LEU A 279 9.62 13.95 17.27
N ARG A 280 9.43 15.28 17.27
CA ARG A 280 8.37 15.99 16.55
C ARG A 280 6.97 15.41 16.80
N LEU A 281 6.69 15.05 18.04
CA LEU A 281 5.39 14.52 18.44
C LEU A 281 4.31 15.59 18.23
N ASN A 282 3.17 15.21 17.67
CA ASN A 282 2.15 16.15 17.16
C ASN A 282 1.41 16.94 18.27
N GLY A 283 1.60 16.59 19.55
CA GLY A 283 0.95 17.20 20.71
C GLY A 283 -0.58 17.07 20.73
N LYS A 284 -1.15 16.19 19.91
CA LYS A 284 -2.59 15.94 19.82
C LYS A 284 -3.00 14.81 20.76
N SER A 285 -4.28 14.80 21.12
CA SER A 285 -4.87 13.67 21.84
C SER A 285 -5.01 12.48 20.90
N GLU A 286 -4.50 11.33 21.33
CA GLU A 286 -4.56 10.05 20.65
C GLU A 286 -5.16 8.99 21.56
N MET A 287 -5.52 7.85 20.99
CA MET A 287 -5.98 6.66 21.71
C MET A 287 -5.05 5.51 21.39
N GLY A 288 -4.67 4.74 22.40
CA GLY A 288 -3.74 3.63 22.24
C GLY A 288 -3.52 2.87 23.53
N LEU A 289 -2.37 2.20 23.58
CA LEU A 289 -1.90 1.42 24.72
C LEU A 289 -0.57 1.98 25.20
N VAL A 290 -0.38 1.98 26.52
CA VAL A 290 0.89 2.35 27.14
C VAL A 290 1.83 1.15 27.08
N ALA A 291 3.01 1.34 26.49
CA ALA A 291 3.97 0.25 26.23
C ALA A 291 4.33 -0.54 27.50
N ASP A 292 4.54 0.13 28.64
CA ASP A 292 4.89 -0.52 29.92
C ASP A 292 3.76 -1.36 30.52
N GLU A 293 2.50 -1.04 30.20
CA GLU A 293 1.36 -1.86 30.62
C GLU A 293 1.19 -3.06 29.69
N LEU A 294 1.32 -2.83 28.39
CA LEU A 294 1.24 -3.88 27.38
C LEU A 294 2.36 -4.91 27.55
N GLU A 295 3.58 -4.50 27.88
CA GLU A 295 4.73 -5.38 28.11
C GLU A 295 4.47 -6.46 29.17
N LYS A 296 3.65 -6.15 30.19
CA LYS A 296 3.31 -7.09 31.26
C LYS A 296 2.44 -8.25 30.77
N VAL A 297 1.72 -8.06 29.66
CA VAL A 297 0.76 -9.02 29.11
C VAL A 297 1.26 -9.64 27.81
N PHE A 298 1.85 -8.83 26.92
CA PHE A 298 2.39 -9.19 25.61
C PHE A 298 3.79 -8.58 25.39
N PRO A 299 4.82 -9.09 26.10
CA PRO A 299 6.19 -8.58 25.95
C PRO A 299 6.74 -8.71 24.52
N GLU A 300 6.27 -9.69 23.76
CA GLU A 300 6.64 -9.92 22.36
C GLU A 300 6.16 -8.83 21.39
N LEU A 301 5.19 -8.00 21.81
CA LEU A 301 4.69 -6.87 21.02
C LEU A 301 5.43 -5.56 21.31
N ILE A 302 6.42 -5.59 22.20
CA ILE A 302 7.20 -4.42 22.58
C ILE A 302 8.60 -4.51 21.98
N LYS A 303 9.04 -3.41 21.37
CA LYS A 303 10.40 -3.25 20.86
C LYS A 303 11.07 -2.08 21.58
N ASN A 304 12.14 -2.38 22.34
CA ASN A 304 13.05 -1.35 22.82
C ASN A 304 13.82 -0.76 21.63
N SER A 305 13.94 0.56 21.58
CA SER A 305 14.62 1.28 20.50
C SER A 305 15.17 2.60 21.04
N PHE A 306 15.98 3.27 20.22
CA PHE A 306 16.49 4.59 20.53
C PHE A 306 16.40 5.50 19.30
N VAL A 307 16.30 6.81 19.56
CA VAL A 307 16.55 7.86 18.58
C VAL A 307 18.06 8.10 18.61
N PRO A 308 18.80 7.89 17.51
CA PRO A 308 20.22 8.14 17.52
C PRO A 308 20.48 9.63 17.78
N MET A 309 21.58 9.94 18.46
CA MET A 309 22.06 11.32 18.57
C MET A 309 22.19 11.95 17.17
N ARG A 310 21.87 13.24 17.05
CA ARG A 310 21.95 13.96 15.78
C ARG A 310 22.56 15.32 15.97
N LYS A 311 23.19 15.82 14.91
CA LYS A 311 23.63 17.20 14.84
C LYS A 311 22.94 17.90 13.68
N ASN A 312 22.38 19.08 13.91
CA ASN A 312 21.92 19.92 12.82
C ASN A 312 23.13 20.34 11.98
N PRO A 313 23.19 19.97 10.69
CA PRO A 313 24.36 20.24 9.85
C PRO A 313 24.53 21.73 9.54
N ILE A 314 23.47 22.54 9.69
CA ILE A 314 23.47 23.98 9.42
C ILE A 314 23.74 24.77 10.70
N THR A 315 23.02 24.50 11.79
CA THR A 315 23.12 25.27 13.04
C THR A 315 24.16 24.72 14.02
N GLY A 316 24.60 23.48 13.83
CA GLY A 316 25.52 22.79 14.74
C GLY A 316 24.87 22.29 16.04
N GLU A 317 23.58 22.55 16.25
CA GLU A 317 22.80 22.10 17.41
C GLU A 317 22.83 20.58 17.54
N GLN A 318 23.02 20.08 18.77
CA GLN A 318 23.04 18.65 19.05
C GLN A 318 21.73 18.21 19.71
N PHE A 319 21.17 17.12 19.20
CA PHE A 319 20.04 16.42 19.78
C PHE A 319 20.55 15.13 20.39
N PRO A 320 20.38 14.91 21.71
CA PRO A 320 20.87 13.72 22.39
C PRO A 320 20.13 12.47 21.91
N GLU A 321 20.72 11.31 22.20
CA GLU A 321 20.06 10.02 22.05
C GLU A 321 18.89 9.89 23.04
N ILE A 322 17.80 9.27 22.61
CA ILE A 322 16.59 9.07 23.42
C ILE A 322 16.14 7.62 23.32
N ASP A 323 16.16 6.90 24.43
CA ASP A 323 15.58 5.56 24.53
C ASP A 323 14.06 5.60 24.60
N TYR A 324 13.40 4.64 23.94
CA TYR A 324 11.95 4.50 23.98
C TYR A 324 11.49 3.06 23.73
N LYS A 325 10.21 2.80 24.02
CA LYS A 325 9.51 1.55 23.70
C LYS A 325 8.49 1.77 22.58
N GLY A 326 8.60 1.00 21.52
CA GLY A 326 7.62 0.93 20.43
C GLY A 326 6.63 -0.23 20.63
N VAL A 327 5.39 -0.02 20.20
CA VAL A 327 4.31 -1.03 20.24
C VAL A 327 4.03 -1.56 18.83
N ASN A 328 4.03 -2.88 18.65
CA ASN A 328 3.57 -3.53 17.43
C ASN A 328 2.04 -3.70 17.44
N TYR A 329 1.31 -2.65 17.07
CA TYR A 329 -0.15 -2.68 16.99
C TYR A 329 -0.68 -3.68 15.94
N VAL A 330 0.06 -3.95 14.87
CA VAL A 330 -0.33 -4.95 13.85
C VAL A 330 -0.34 -6.36 14.45
N GLY A 331 0.59 -6.65 15.36
CA GLY A 331 0.66 -7.92 16.08
C GLY A 331 -0.53 -8.18 17.03
N LEU A 332 -1.33 -7.16 17.38
CA LEU A 332 -2.57 -7.34 18.14
C LEU A 332 -3.70 -7.91 17.28
N ILE A 333 -3.65 -7.80 15.95
CA ILE A 333 -4.73 -8.28 15.08
C ILE A 333 -4.96 -9.79 15.22
N PRO A 334 -3.95 -10.67 15.16
CA PRO A 334 -4.13 -12.10 15.44
C PRO A 334 -4.67 -12.40 16.83
N VAL A 335 -4.26 -11.63 17.85
CA VAL A 335 -4.77 -11.76 19.23
C VAL A 335 -6.26 -11.43 19.29
N LEU A 336 -6.69 -10.35 18.63
CA LEU A 336 -8.10 -9.96 18.53
C LEU A 336 -8.91 -11.04 17.81
N ILE A 337 -8.41 -11.59 16.70
CA ILE A 337 -9.07 -12.67 15.96
C ILE A 337 -9.26 -13.90 16.86
N ALA A 338 -8.21 -14.34 17.55
CA ALA A 338 -8.27 -15.48 18.46
C ALA A 338 -9.24 -15.20 19.63
N SER A 339 -9.23 -13.99 20.19
CA SER A 339 -10.14 -13.59 21.26
C SER A 339 -11.61 -13.62 20.83
N ILE A 340 -11.91 -13.19 19.59
CA ILE A 340 -13.27 -13.26 19.03
C ILE A 340 -13.70 -14.71 18.81
N GLN A 341 -12.79 -15.58 18.36
CA GLN A 341 -13.07 -17.01 18.21
C GLN A 341 -13.34 -17.67 19.57
N GLU A 342 -12.55 -17.34 20.59
CA GLU A 342 -12.76 -17.80 21.97
C GLU A 342 -14.11 -17.31 22.52
N GLN A 343 -14.43 -16.03 22.33
CA GLN A 343 -15.72 -15.47 22.74
C GLN A 343 -16.90 -16.16 22.03
N GLN A 344 -16.78 -16.48 20.74
CA GLN A 344 -17.81 -17.20 20.00
C GLN A 344 -18.05 -18.61 20.57
N MET A 345 -16.98 -19.31 20.98
CA MET A 345 -17.12 -20.62 21.64
C MET A 345 -17.84 -20.51 22.99
N GLU A 346 -17.59 -19.44 23.78
CA GLU A 346 -18.32 -19.21 25.03
C GLU A 346 -19.81 -18.91 24.80
N ILE A 347 -20.14 -18.16 23.74
CA ILE A 347 -21.53 -17.86 23.37
C ILE A 347 -22.26 -19.15 23.01
N GLU A 348 -21.67 -19.99 22.16
CA GLU A 348 -22.26 -21.28 21.77
C GLU A 348 -22.47 -22.21 22.97
N ALA A 349 -21.51 -22.23 23.91
CA ALA A 349 -21.65 -22.99 25.14
C ALA A 349 -22.81 -22.47 26.01
N LYS A 350 -22.95 -21.15 26.14
CA LYS A 350 -24.06 -20.52 26.90
C LYS A 350 -25.41 -20.77 26.23
N ASP A 351 -25.49 -20.72 24.91
CA ASP A 351 -26.73 -20.98 24.17
C ASP A 351 -27.21 -22.44 24.35
N ALA A 352 -26.27 -23.39 24.35
CA ALA A 352 -26.57 -24.79 24.66
C ALA A 352 -27.07 -24.99 26.10
N GLU A 353 -26.50 -24.27 27.06
CA GLU A 353 -26.98 -24.26 28.45
C GLU A 353 -28.39 -23.67 28.55
N ILE A 354 -28.65 -22.54 27.88
CA ILE A 354 -29.98 -21.91 27.83
C ILE A 354 -31.01 -22.86 27.23
N GLN A 355 -30.70 -23.53 26.12
CA GLN A 355 -31.60 -24.53 25.52
C GLN A 355 -31.94 -25.65 26.52
N THR A 356 -30.93 -26.18 27.20
CA THR A 356 -31.12 -27.25 28.20
C THR A 356 -32.02 -26.79 29.35
N LEU A 357 -31.84 -25.55 29.80
CA LEU A 357 -32.67 -24.95 30.85
C LEU A 357 -34.11 -24.71 30.38
N THR A 358 -34.31 -24.25 29.15
CA THR A 358 -35.64 -24.06 28.54
C THR A 358 -36.39 -25.38 28.43
N GLU A 359 -35.75 -26.44 27.93
CA GLU A 359 -36.37 -27.77 27.83
C GLU A 359 -36.72 -28.33 29.22
N ARG A 360 -35.89 -28.07 30.23
CA ARG A 360 -36.20 -28.47 31.61
C ARG A 360 -37.41 -27.71 32.16
N LEU A 361 -37.52 -26.43 31.85
CA LEU A 361 -38.65 -25.60 32.27
C LEU A 361 -39.95 -26.07 31.64
N GLU A 362 -39.95 -26.36 30.33
CA GLU A 362 -41.12 -26.90 29.62
C GLU A 362 -41.58 -28.25 30.20
N ARG A 363 -40.63 -29.14 30.54
CA ARG A 363 -40.95 -30.41 31.23
C ARG A 363 -41.59 -30.18 32.60
N LEU A 364 -41.11 -29.20 33.37
CA LEU A 364 -41.68 -28.86 34.67
C LEU A 364 -43.08 -28.27 34.52
N GLU A 365 -43.28 -27.33 33.60
CA GLU A 365 -44.60 -26.74 33.32
C GLU A 365 -45.61 -27.80 32.91
N THR A 366 -45.21 -28.74 32.06
CA THR A 366 -46.04 -29.88 31.66
C THR A 366 -46.39 -30.76 32.86
N ALA A 367 -45.41 -31.10 33.70
CA ALA A 367 -45.64 -31.91 34.90
C ALA A 367 -46.59 -31.22 35.90
N PHE A 368 -46.46 -29.90 36.08
CA PHE A 368 -47.37 -29.11 36.90
C PHE A 368 -48.80 -29.10 36.33
N ALA A 369 -48.95 -28.92 35.01
CA ALA A 369 -50.26 -28.95 34.36
C ALA A 369 -50.94 -30.32 34.50
N THR A 370 -50.19 -31.42 34.35
CA THR A 370 -50.71 -32.77 34.59
C THR A 370 -51.13 -32.94 36.05
N ALA A 371 -50.29 -32.55 37.01
CA ALA A 371 -50.62 -32.66 38.43
C ALA A 371 -51.86 -31.82 38.81
N ASP A 372 -52.01 -30.61 38.28
CA ASP A 372 -53.21 -29.78 38.47
C ASP A 372 -54.47 -30.42 37.86
N GLY A 373 -54.34 -31.02 36.67
CA GLY A 373 -55.42 -31.77 36.03
C GLY A 373 -55.83 -33.02 36.81
N ASP A 374 -54.86 -33.75 37.36
CA ASP A 374 -55.10 -34.93 38.20
C ASP A 374 -55.80 -34.52 39.51
N ILE A 375 -55.35 -33.45 40.17
CA ILE A 375 -55.99 -32.89 41.36
C ILE A 375 -57.43 -32.46 41.05
N LYS A 376 -57.68 -31.78 39.93
CA LYS A 376 -59.04 -31.38 39.50
C LYS A 376 -59.93 -32.58 39.17
N THR A 377 -59.37 -33.64 38.61
CA THR A 377 -60.13 -34.87 38.28
C THR A 377 -60.52 -35.63 39.54
N ILE A 378 -59.59 -35.76 40.49
CA ILE A 378 -59.85 -36.28 41.84
C ILE A 378 -60.87 -35.39 42.55
N ALA A 379 -60.78 -34.07 42.35
CA ALA A 379 -61.69 -33.12 42.95
C ALA A 379 -63.09 -33.07 42.30
N GLY A 380 -63.22 -33.44 41.02
CA GLY A 380 -64.48 -33.42 40.27
C GLY A 380 -65.28 -34.71 40.35
N SER A 381 -64.66 -35.82 40.77
CA SER A 381 -65.32 -37.11 40.90
C SER A 381 -65.73 -37.38 42.35
N ASN A 382 -67.00 -37.05 42.67
CA ASN A 382 -67.75 -37.50 43.86
C ASN A 382 -67.42 -36.91 45.25
N TYR A 383 -67.15 -35.61 45.39
CA TYR A 383 -67.17 -35.00 46.74
C TYR A 383 -68.56 -34.97 47.41
N SER A 384 -69.65 -35.06 46.65
CA SER A 384 -71.00 -35.16 47.24
C SER A 384 -71.26 -36.53 47.89
N ASN A 385 -70.52 -37.58 47.52
CA ASN A 385 -70.73 -38.95 48.02
C ASN A 385 -69.59 -39.46 48.92
N LEU A 386 -68.52 -38.68 49.12
CA LEU A 386 -67.47 -39.00 50.07
C LEU A 386 -67.87 -38.57 51.48
N ALA A 387 -67.71 -39.47 52.44
CA ALA A 387 -67.90 -39.16 53.85
C ALA A 387 -66.86 -38.13 54.29
N SER A 388 -67.28 -37.00 54.87
CA SER A 388 -66.37 -35.95 55.35
C SER A 388 -66.80 -35.42 56.71
N LEU A 389 -65.84 -34.94 57.50
CA LEU A 389 -66.06 -34.31 58.79
C LEU A 389 -65.32 -32.98 58.83
N ASP A 390 -66.06 -31.89 59.00
CA ASP A 390 -65.48 -30.55 59.03
C ASP A 390 -65.02 -30.18 60.45
N GLN A 391 -64.17 -29.16 60.51
CA GLN A 391 -63.79 -28.54 61.76
C GLN A 391 -65.01 -27.87 62.42
N ASN A 392 -65.21 -28.10 63.71
CA ASN A 392 -66.30 -27.50 64.47
C ASN A 392 -66.16 -25.97 64.49
N SER A 393 -67.27 -25.26 64.36
CA SER A 393 -67.29 -23.80 64.33
C SER A 393 -68.30 -23.26 65.34
N PRO A 394 -67.88 -22.40 66.31
CA PRO A 394 -66.50 -21.95 66.54
C PRO A 394 -65.62 -23.02 67.19
N ASN A 395 -64.30 -22.93 66.99
CA ASN A 395 -63.27 -23.64 67.74
C ASN A 395 -62.09 -22.69 68.01
N PRO A 396 -61.74 -22.38 69.27
CA PRO A 396 -62.35 -22.85 70.52
C PRO A 396 -63.78 -22.35 70.76
N PHE A 397 -64.52 -22.99 71.67
CA PHE A 397 -65.88 -22.58 72.06
C PHE A 397 -66.15 -22.75 73.56
N LYS A 398 -67.19 -22.06 74.05
CA LYS A 398 -67.63 -22.09 75.45
C LYS A 398 -69.00 -22.74 75.62
N SER A 399 -70.03 -22.16 75.00
CA SER A 399 -71.43 -22.62 75.20
C SER A 399 -71.85 -23.69 74.20
N SER A 400 -71.60 -23.50 72.90
CA SER A 400 -71.88 -24.53 71.90
C SER A 400 -71.01 -24.37 70.65
N THR A 401 -70.91 -25.44 69.87
CA THR A 401 -70.25 -25.46 68.56
C THR A 401 -71.05 -26.31 67.59
N VAL A 402 -70.86 -26.08 66.30
CA VAL A 402 -71.50 -26.86 65.24
C VAL A 402 -70.44 -27.67 64.50
N ILE A 403 -70.64 -28.98 64.41
CA ILE A 403 -69.83 -29.90 63.62
C ILE A 403 -70.58 -30.20 62.34
N SER A 404 -70.06 -29.75 61.20
CA SER A 404 -70.59 -30.08 59.88
C SER A 404 -69.98 -31.38 59.35
N TYR A 405 -70.74 -32.15 58.58
CA TYR A 405 -70.30 -33.41 57.99
C TYR A 405 -71.02 -33.69 56.67
N ASN A 406 -70.52 -34.65 55.90
CA ASN A 406 -71.18 -35.22 54.73
C ASN A 406 -71.29 -36.74 54.89
N ILE A 407 -72.49 -37.31 54.70
CA ILE A 407 -72.72 -38.76 54.75
C ILE A 407 -72.96 -39.30 53.32
N PRO A 408 -72.33 -40.42 52.92
CA PRO A 408 -72.59 -41.06 51.63
C PRO A 408 -74.05 -41.50 51.44
N GLU A 409 -74.47 -41.74 50.20
CA GLU A 409 -75.81 -42.18 49.84
C GLU A 409 -76.19 -43.59 50.36
N SER A 410 -75.19 -44.39 50.78
CA SER A 410 -75.40 -45.73 51.33
C SER A 410 -74.56 -45.94 52.60
N PHE A 411 -75.24 -46.16 53.73
CA PHE A 411 -74.65 -46.53 55.02
C PHE A 411 -75.68 -47.29 55.87
N GLN A 412 -75.23 -48.08 56.85
CA GLN A 412 -76.12 -48.73 57.82
C GLN A 412 -76.27 -47.88 59.09
N ASN A 413 -75.15 -47.40 59.65
CA ASN A 413 -75.14 -46.55 60.84
C ASN A 413 -74.02 -45.50 60.79
N ALA A 414 -74.31 -44.27 61.21
CA ALA A 414 -73.33 -43.18 61.28
C ALA A 414 -73.39 -42.50 62.66
N PHE A 415 -72.23 -42.21 63.23
CA PHE A 415 -72.08 -41.58 64.54
C PHE A 415 -71.00 -40.51 64.55
N ILE A 416 -71.24 -39.44 65.30
CA ILE A 416 -70.18 -38.56 65.78
C ILE A 416 -69.85 -38.94 67.21
N LYS A 417 -68.62 -39.36 67.43
CA LYS A 417 -68.11 -39.78 68.74
C LYS A 417 -67.07 -38.79 69.24
N VAL A 418 -67.22 -38.33 70.47
CA VAL A 418 -66.30 -37.41 71.15
C VAL A 418 -65.51 -38.18 72.19
N TYR A 419 -64.20 -37.98 72.20
CA TYR A 419 -63.26 -38.60 73.12
C TYR A 419 -62.46 -37.54 73.87
N SER A 420 -62.08 -37.86 75.10
CA SER A 420 -61.05 -37.09 75.82
C SER A 420 -59.68 -37.27 75.18
N ILE A 421 -58.72 -36.40 75.50
CA ILE A 421 -57.33 -36.53 75.01
C ILE A 421 -56.66 -37.86 75.40
N ASN A 422 -57.18 -38.53 76.44
CA ASN A 422 -56.72 -39.84 76.90
C ASN A 422 -57.45 -41.01 76.20
N GLY A 423 -58.30 -40.74 75.22
CA GLY A 423 -59.02 -41.74 74.42
C GLY A 423 -60.31 -42.29 75.04
N ALA A 424 -60.78 -41.76 76.17
CA ALA A 424 -62.05 -42.19 76.77
C ALA A 424 -63.24 -41.60 75.99
N GLU A 425 -64.23 -42.42 75.62
CA GLU A 425 -65.45 -41.97 74.93
C GLU A 425 -66.32 -41.14 75.89
N MET A 426 -66.61 -39.90 75.50
CA MET A 426 -67.33 -38.91 76.32
C MET A 426 -68.76 -38.69 75.85
N LYS A 427 -69.00 -38.75 74.54
CA LYS A 427 -70.33 -38.55 73.94
C LYS A 427 -70.43 -39.25 72.60
N THR A 428 -71.59 -39.82 72.32
CA THR A 428 -71.95 -40.37 71.01
C THR A 428 -73.23 -39.71 70.54
N VAL A 429 -73.24 -39.22 69.30
CA VAL A 429 -74.40 -38.61 68.63
C VAL A 429 -74.69 -39.41 67.36
N SER A 430 -75.90 -39.94 67.22
CA SER A 430 -76.35 -40.61 66.00
C SER A 430 -76.59 -39.61 64.89
N VAL A 431 -76.08 -39.89 63.69
CA VAL A 431 -76.31 -39.10 62.49
C VAL A 431 -77.30 -39.82 61.59
N SER A 432 -78.34 -39.10 61.15
CA SER A 432 -79.39 -39.61 60.26
C SER A 432 -79.51 -38.76 59.01
N GLY A 433 -79.71 -39.40 57.85
CA GLY A 433 -79.80 -38.73 56.54
C GLY A 433 -78.51 -38.88 55.72
N THR A 434 -78.60 -38.54 54.44
CA THR A 434 -77.49 -38.58 53.47
C THR A 434 -77.14 -37.16 53.02
N GLY A 435 -75.92 -36.95 52.56
CA GLY A 435 -75.41 -35.63 52.15
C GLY A 435 -74.95 -34.78 53.33
N LYS A 436 -74.96 -33.45 53.14
CA LYS A 436 -74.46 -32.49 54.13
C LYS A 436 -75.42 -32.36 55.32
N GLY A 437 -74.86 -32.47 56.52
CA GLY A 437 -75.58 -32.28 57.78
C GLY A 437 -74.72 -31.57 58.81
N ASN A 438 -75.31 -31.30 59.97
CA ASN A 438 -74.59 -30.76 61.11
C ASN A 438 -75.10 -31.35 62.43
N VAL A 439 -74.24 -31.30 63.45
CA VAL A 439 -74.54 -31.68 64.83
C VAL A 439 -74.09 -30.53 65.71
N GLN A 440 -75.01 -30.00 66.52
CA GLN A 440 -74.68 -29.02 67.54
C GLN A 440 -74.25 -29.73 68.82
N LEU A 441 -73.11 -29.33 69.36
CA LEU A 441 -72.56 -29.85 70.61
C LEU A 441 -72.59 -28.75 71.67
N ASP A 442 -73.19 -29.06 72.82
CA ASP A 442 -73.23 -28.19 74.00
C ASP A 442 -71.93 -28.34 74.81
N GLY A 443 -71.21 -27.22 74.97
CA GLY A 443 -69.97 -27.16 75.73
C GLY A 443 -70.17 -27.29 77.24
N GLY A 444 -71.38 -26.99 77.76
CA GLY A 444 -71.68 -27.09 79.19
C GLY A 444 -71.67 -28.51 79.75
N SER A 445 -71.69 -29.53 78.88
CA SER A 445 -71.61 -30.94 79.26
C SER A 445 -70.18 -31.47 79.41
N PHE A 446 -69.16 -30.64 79.18
CA PHE A 446 -67.75 -31.01 79.19
C PHE A 446 -66.92 -30.07 80.09
N ALA A 447 -65.85 -30.58 80.68
CA ALA A 447 -64.88 -29.72 81.35
C ALA A 447 -64.06 -28.93 80.32
N PRO A 448 -63.56 -27.72 80.65
CA PRO A 448 -62.63 -27.01 79.77
C PRO A 448 -61.40 -27.86 79.48
N GLY A 449 -61.01 -27.97 78.22
CA GLY A 449 -59.94 -28.86 77.79
C GLY A 449 -59.95 -29.15 76.29
N THR A 450 -59.02 -30.02 75.87
CA THR A 450 -58.91 -30.47 74.49
C THR A 450 -59.55 -31.84 74.34
N TYR A 451 -60.38 -31.97 73.31
CA TYR A 451 -61.11 -33.19 72.96
C TYR A 451 -60.91 -33.52 71.48
N THR A 452 -61.11 -34.78 71.12
CA THR A 452 -61.19 -35.18 69.71
C THR A 452 -62.58 -35.68 69.39
N TYR A 453 -63.08 -35.40 68.20
CA TYR A 453 -64.32 -35.99 67.72
C TYR A 453 -64.11 -36.67 66.36
N GLN A 454 -64.85 -37.74 66.14
CA GLN A 454 -64.67 -38.65 65.02
C GLN A 454 -66.01 -38.91 64.34
N LEU A 455 -65.99 -38.98 63.01
CA LEU A 455 -67.11 -39.50 62.23
C LEU A 455 -66.87 -40.99 62.02
N VAL A 456 -67.79 -41.81 62.49
CA VAL A 456 -67.74 -43.27 62.39
C VAL A 456 -68.93 -43.73 61.56
N ILE A 457 -68.67 -44.39 60.43
CA ILE A 457 -69.69 -44.96 59.54
C ILE A 457 -69.46 -46.47 59.45
N ASP A 458 -70.50 -47.27 59.69
CA ASP A 458 -70.47 -48.74 59.63
C ASP A 458 -69.31 -49.35 60.44
N GLY A 459 -69.02 -48.75 61.60
CA GLY A 459 -67.97 -49.20 62.51
C GLY A 459 -66.55 -48.75 62.14
N LYS A 460 -66.35 -48.00 61.05
CA LYS A 460 -65.05 -47.46 60.64
C LYS A 460 -64.96 -45.96 60.88
N THR A 461 -63.86 -45.52 61.47
CA THR A 461 -63.53 -44.09 61.59
C THR A 461 -63.14 -43.53 60.23
N ILE A 462 -63.87 -42.51 59.79
CA ILE A 462 -63.66 -41.82 58.52
C ILE A 462 -62.64 -40.69 58.66
N ASP A 463 -62.80 -39.85 59.68
CA ASP A 463 -61.95 -38.69 59.96
C ASP A 463 -62.01 -38.36 61.45
N THR A 464 -60.98 -37.70 61.96
CA THR A 464 -60.83 -37.27 63.35
C THR A 464 -60.40 -35.82 63.40
N LYS A 465 -61.08 -35.00 64.20
CA LYS A 465 -60.76 -33.60 64.41
C LYS A 465 -60.58 -33.30 65.89
N LEU A 466 -59.87 -32.22 66.17
CA LEU A 466 -59.61 -31.74 67.53
C LEU A 466 -60.48 -30.52 67.81
N MET A 467 -61.11 -30.46 68.97
CA MET A 467 -61.84 -29.31 69.45
C MET A 467 -61.34 -28.87 70.83
N VAL A 468 -61.43 -27.58 71.10
CA VAL A 468 -61.01 -26.97 72.36
C VAL A 468 -62.21 -26.29 73.01
N ILE A 469 -62.46 -26.67 74.27
CA ILE A 469 -63.52 -26.10 75.10
C ILE A 469 -62.86 -25.18 76.13
N THR A 470 -63.29 -23.92 76.17
CA THR A 470 -62.74 -22.88 77.06
C THR A 470 -63.71 -22.55 78.19
N GLN A 471 -63.18 -22.00 79.28
CA GLN A 471 -63.95 -21.62 80.48
C GLN A 471 -65.04 -20.57 80.27
#